data_AF-A0A0A7EBZ5-F1
#
_entry.id   AF-A0A0A7EBZ5-F1
#
_cell.length_a   1.000
_cell.length_b   1.000
_cell.length_c   1.000
_cell.angle_alpha   90.00
_cell.angle_beta   90.00
_cell.angle_gamma   90.00
#
_symmetry.space_group_name_H-M   'P 1'
#
loop_
_entity.id
_entity.type
_entity.pdbx_description
1 polymer ?
#
loop_
_entity_poly.entity_id
_entity_poly.type
_entity_poly.pdbx_seq_one_letter_code
_entity_poly.pdbx_strand_id
1 'polypeptide(L)'
;MNYLILGMSGYVIAINKEDGNEVWRTKLKSSSITVVSSDHNRVYAASSGHLFCLDKATGEQVWTNPLKGLGYGTCIIDVGSQNASFANSAVSGTVAETAAVTATTAAAIAVSGSASAGDGG
;
A
#
# COMPACT_ATOMS: atom_id res chain seq x y z
N MET A 1 3.94 -1.71 -10.07
CA MET A 1 3.86 -3.19 -10.04
C MET A 1 3.34 -3.64 -8.69
N ASN A 2 2.27 -4.43 -8.68
CA ASN A 2 1.58 -4.86 -7.47
C ASN A 2 1.83 -6.36 -7.26
N TYR A 3 2.70 -6.72 -6.32
CA TYR A 3 3.06 -8.11 -6.04
C TYR A 3 2.58 -8.55 -4.65
N LEU A 4 2.26 -9.83 -4.51
CA LEU A 4 2.18 -10.54 -3.23
C LEU A 4 3.51 -11.24 -2.99
N ILE A 5 4.05 -11.12 -1.79
CA ILE A 5 5.24 -11.82 -1.37
C ILE A 5 4.83 -12.93 -0.41
N LEU A 6 5.25 -14.16 -0.70
CA LEU A 6 4.96 -15.36 0.09
C LEU A 6 6.25 -15.97 0.61
N GLY A 7 6.28 -16.32 1.89
CA GLY A 7 7.33 -17.12 2.50
C GLY A 7 6.83 -18.53 2.79
N MET A 8 7.37 -19.55 2.11
CA MET A 8 6.90 -20.93 2.29
C MET A 8 8.03 -21.95 2.16
N SER A 9 8.19 -22.81 3.17
CA SER A 9 9.13 -23.94 3.17
C SER A 9 10.55 -23.60 2.69
N GLY A 10 11.09 -22.46 3.15
CA GLY A 10 12.41 -21.97 2.74
C GLY A 10 12.45 -21.29 1.38
N TYR A 11 11.31 -20.96 0.78
CA TYR A 11 11.23 -20.16 -0.44
C TYR A 11 10.61 -18.79 -0.16
N VAL A 12 11.05 -17.81 -0.93
CA VAL A 12 10.36 -16.53 -1.10
C VAL A 12 9.84 -16.49 -2.53
N ILE A 13 8.56 -16.20 -2.70
CA ILE A 13 7.88 -16.22 -3.98
C ILE A 13 7.18 -14.88 -4.17
N ALA A 14 7.34 -14.27 -5.35
CA ALA A 14 6.52 -13.15 -5.77
C ALA A 14 5.44 -13.62 -6.75
N ILE A 15 4.20 -13.26 -6.41
CA ILE A 15 3.02 -13.54 -7.23
C ILE A 15 2.46 -12.20 -7.71
N ASN A 16 2.09 -12.12 -8.98
CA ASN A 16 1.36 -10.99 -9.53
C ASN A 16 -0.06 -10.98 -8.94
N LYS A 17 -0.46 -9.84 -8.37
CA LYS A 17 -1.76 -9.67 -7.71
C LYS A 17 -2.95 -9.71 -8.67
N GLU A 18 -2.73 -9.38 -9.92
CA GLU A 18 -3.82 -9.22 -10.90
C GLU A 18 -4.28 -10.56 -11.46
N ASP A 19 -3.34 -11.46 -11.74
CA ASP A 19 -3.60 -12.74 -12.42
C ASP A 19 -3.21 -13.97 -11.58
N GLY A 20 -2.50 -13.79 -10.45
CA GLY A 20 -2.05 -14.88 -9.60
C GLY A 20 -0.82 -15.64 -10.13
N ASN A 21 -0.17 -15.15 -11.20
CA ASN A 21 0.98 -15.83 -11.78
C ASN A 21 2.27 -15.59 -10.98
N GLU A 22 3.13 -16.61 -10.93
CA GLU A 22 4.45 -16.47 -10.33
C GLU A 22 5.36 -15.60 -11.20
N VAL A 23 5.94 -14.58 -10.58
CA VAL A 23 6.89 -13.65 -11.21
C VAL A 23 8.30 -14.14 -11.01
N TRP A 24 8.65 -14.49 -9.77
CA TRP A 24 9.94 -15.06 -9.41
C TRP A 24 9.84 -15.89 -8.13
N ARG A 25 10.84 -16.76 -7.95
CA ARG A 25 10.98 -17.62 -6.77
C ARG A 25 12.44 -17.77 -6.40
N THR A 26 12.73 -17.57 -5.12
CA THR A 26 14.08 -17.67 -4.56
C THR A 26 14.11 -18.70 -3.44
N LYS A 27 14.99 -19.69 -3.58
CA LYS A 27 15.25 -20.68 -2.53
C LYS A 27 16.22 -20.11 -1.51
N LEU A 28 15.79 -20.01 -0.26
CA LEU A 28 16.65 -19.69 0.86
C LEU A 28 17.44 -20.94 1.29
N LYS A 29 18.56 -20.73 1.98
CA LYS A 29 19.36 -21.82 2.57
C LYS A 29 18.69 -22.40 3.82
N SER A 30 17.43 -22.80 3.71
CA SER A 30 16.62 -23.34 4.79
C SER A 30 15.45 -24.15 4.22
N SER A 31 14.87 -25.03 5.05
CA SER A 31 13.61 -25.74 4.79
C SER A 31 12.52 -25.41 5.81
N SER A 32 12.72 -24.38 6.65
CA SER A 32 11.79 -24.01 7.73
C SER A 32 10.73 -23.01 7.27
N ILE A 33 9.73 -22.80 8.13
CA ILE A 33 8.76 -21.70 7.98
C ILE A 33 9.53 -20.39 7.78
N THR A 34 9.10 -19.63 6.77
CA THR A 34 9.77 -18.41 6.35
C THR A 34 8.85 -17.24 6.63
N VAL A 35 9.30 -16.31 7.46
CA VAL A 35 8.59 -15.05 7.72
C VAL A 35 9.10 -14.03 6.72
N VAL A 36 8.20 -13.32 6.03
CA VAL A 36 8.56 -12.34 5.01
C VAL A 36 7.93 -10.98 5.32
N SER A 37 8.66 -9.91 5.00
CA SER A 37 8.14 -8.55 4.97
C SER A 37 8.85 -7.80 3.83
N SER A 38 8.24 -6.76 3.27
CA SER A 38 8.79 -6.07 2.10
C SER A 38 8.61 -4.56 2.19
N ASP A 39 9.59 -3.81 1.68
CA ASP A 39 9.50 -2.36 1.47
C ASP A 39 9.32 -2.03 -0.03
N HIS A 40 9.71 -0.81 -0.43
CA HIS A 40 9.63 -0.34 -1.81
C HIS A 40 10.47 -1.19 -2.77
N ASN A 41 11.69 -1.57 -2.39
CA ASN A 41 12.65 -2.20 -3.30
C ASN A 41 13.30 -3.48 -2.76
N ARG A 42 13.03 -3.83 -1.49
CA ARG A 42 13.61 -4.98 -0.80
C ARG A 42 12.52 -5.87 -0.22
N VAL A 43 12.85 -7.16 -0.17
CA VAL A 43 12.11 -8.18 0.56
C VAL A 43 13.04 -8.74 1.62
N TYR A 44 12.58 -8.75 2.86
CA TYR A 44 13.27 -9.33 4.00
C TYR A 44 12.62 -10.65 4.35
N ALA A 45 13.42 -11.69 4.48
CA ALA A 45 12.94 -13.03 4.82
C ALA A 45 13.76 -13.60 5.97
N ALA A 46 13.09 -14.09 7.01
CA ALA A 46 13.73 -14.78 8.12
C ALA A 46 13.41 -16.27 8.06
N SER A 47 14.44 -17.11 8.12
CA SER A 47 14.31 -18.56 8.12
C SER A 47 15.51 -19.25 8.78
N SER A 48 15.25 -20.24 9.64
CA SER A 48 16.27 -21.02 10.39
C SER A 48 17.39 -20.20 11.02
N GLY A 49 17.09 -19.08 11.67
CA GLY A 49 18.11 -18.23 12.30
C GLY A 49 18.96 -17.43 11.30
N HIS A 50 18.51 -17.28 10.06
CA HIS A 50 19.10 -16.37 9.09
C HIS A 50 18.08 -15.31 8.68
N LEU A 51 18.55 -14.09 8.48
CA LEU A 51 17.84 -13.00 7.84
C LEU A 51 18.43 -12.79 6.45
N PHE A 52 17.58 -12.81 5.43
CA PHE A 52 17.92 -12.60 4.04
C PHE A 52 17.30 -11.30 3.55
N CYS A 53 18.00 -10.61 2.68
CA CYS A 53 17.45 -9.49 1.92
C CYS A 53 17.54 -9.82 0.44
N LEU A 54 16.41 -9.70 -0.23
CA LEU A 54 16.25 -9.92 -1.66
C LEU A 54 15.85 -8.61 -2.33
N ASP A 55 16.24 -8.45 -3.58
CA ASP A 55 15.71 -7.43 -4.45
C ASP A 55 14.27 -7.77 -4.82
N LYS A 56 13.36 -6.79 -4.68
CA LYS A 56 11.92 -7.05 -4.85
C LYS A 56 11.51 -7.30 -6.31
N ALA A 57 12.24 -6.71 -7.26
CA ALA A 57 11.90 -6.82 -8.68
C ALA A 57 12.36 -8.17 -9.25
N THR A 58 13.53 -8.64 -8.82
CA THR A 58 14.19 -9.83 -9.40
C THR A 58 14.15 -11.05 -8.49
N GLY A 59 14.00 -10.88 -7.18
CA GLY A 59 14.16 -11.94 -6.20
C GLY A 59 15.62 -12.26 -5.86
N GLU A 60 16.59 -11.55 -6.44
CA GLU A 60 18.02 -11.82 -6.22
C GLU A 60 18.45 -11.49 -4.80
N GLN A 61 19.30 -12.34 -4.22
CA GLN A 61 19.80 -12.14 -2.87
C GLN A 61 20.83 -11.02 -2.84
N VAL A 62 20.50 -9.93 -2.13
CA VAL A 62 21.38 -8.78 -1.92
C VAL A 62 22.35 -9.04 -0.77
N TRP A 63 21.87 -9.55 0.36
CA TRP A 63 22.70 -9.89 1.52
C TRP A 63 22.07 -10.95 2.42
N THR A 64 22.86 -11.48 3.35
CA THR A 64 22.42 -12.43 4.39
C THR A 64 23.09 -12.13 5.72
N ASN A 65 22.33 -12.24 6.80
CA ASN A 65 22.79 -12.12 8.18
C ASN A 65 22.44 -13.41 8.97
N PRO A 66 23.42 -14.15 9.52
CA PRO A 66 23.20 -15.41 10.22
C PRO A 66 22.66 -15.32 11.66
N LEU A 67 22.12 -14.17 12.10
CA LEU A 67 21.50 -13.93 13.43
C LEU A 67 22.14 -14.73 14.59
N LYS A 68 23.49 -14.71 14.63
CA LYS A 68 24.27 -15.63 15.46
C LYS A 68 23.92 -15.45 16.94
N GLY A 69 23.73 -16.57 17.64
CA GLY A 69 23.47 -16.60 19.08
C GLY A 69 22.02 -16.38 19.49
N LEU A 70 21.09 -16.16 18.54
CA LEU A 70 19.66 -15.96 18.84
C LEU A 70 18.82 -17.26 18.75
N GLY A 71 19.40 -18.35 18.25
CA GLY A 71 18.72 -19.66 18.12
C GLY A 71 17.67 -19.71 17.00
N TYR A 72 16.72 -20.65 17.11
CA TYR A 72 15.69 -20.94 16.10
C TYR A 72 14.29 -20.48 16.54
N GLY A 73 14.19 -19.29 17.14
CA GLY A 73 12.92 -18.73 17.61
C GLY A 73 12.03 -18.17 16.50
N THR A 74 10.78 -17.88 16.84
CA THR A 74 9.86 -17.11 15.99
C THR A 74 10.46 -15.74 15.71
N CYS A 75 10.48 -15.34 14.44
CA CYS A 75 10.91 -14.02 14.02
C CYS A 75 9.69 -13.15 13.68
N ILE A 76 9.75 -11.88 14.07
CA ILE A 76 8.84 -10.83 13.60
C ILE A 76 9.71 -9.77 12.95
N ILE A 77 9.31 -9.32 11.77
CA ILE A 77 10.05 -8.33 10.99
C ILE A 77 9.20 -7.06 10.94
N ASP A 78 9.66 -6.00 11.60
CA ASP A 78 9.11 -4.66 11.41
C ASP A 78 9.88 -3.95 10.28
N VAL A 79 9.15 -3.55 9.25
CA VAL A 79 9.69 -2.77 8.14
C VAL A 79 9.04 -1.41 8.28
N GLY A 80 9.76 -0.48 8.89
CA GLY A 80 9.26 0.84 9.25
C GLY A 80 8.50 1.50 8.09
N SER A 81 7.33 2.07 8.42
CA SER A 81 6.50 2.80 7.46
C SER A 81 7.30 3.93 6.82
N GLN A 82 7.51 3.86 5.51
CA GLN A 82 8.07 4.95 4.73
C GLN A 82 6.98 6.00 4.48
N ASN A 83 6.54 6.67 5.54
CA ASN A 83 5.66 7.83 5.45
C ASN A 83 6.51 9.10 5.52
N ALA A 84 7.29 9.38 4.47
CA ALA A 84 8.06 10.61 4.35
C ALA A 84 7.61 11.53 3.20
N SER A 85 6.64 11.13 2.37
CA SER A 85 6.31 11.88 1.14
C SER A 85 4.83 12.22 0.92
N PHE A 86 3.88 11.72 1.72
CA PHE A 86 2.46 12.08 1.55
C PHE A 86 2.03 13.32 2.36
N ALA A 87 2.90 13.88 3.20
CA ALA A 87 2.56 15.04 4.04
C ALA A 87 2.44 16.37 3.27
N ASN A 88 2.89 16.46 2.00
CA ASN A 88 2.88 17.72 1.25
C ASN A 88 1.94 17.74 0.02
N SER A 89 1.20 16.68 -0.27
CA SER A 89 0.20 16.68 -1.37
C SER A 89 -1.26 16.72 -0.88
N ALA A 90 -1.49 17.00 0.41
CA ALA A 90 -2.84 17.20 0.95
C ALA A 90 -3.32 18.66 0.90
N VAL A 91 -2.52 19.61 0.39
CA VAL A 91 -2.83 21.06 0.44
C VAL A 91 -3.02 21.72 -0.94
N SER A 92 -3.01 21.01 -2.07
CA SER A 92 -3.25 21.67 -3.39
C SER A 92 -4.05 20.89 -4.43
N GLY A 93 -4.78 19.82 -4.04
CA GLY A 93 -5.42 18.93 -5.02
C GLY A 93 -6.94 18.77 -4.98
N THR A 94 -7.67 19.33 -4.00
CA THR A 94 -9.14 19.25 -3.96
C THR A 94 -9.76 20.57 -4.39
N VAL A 95 -9.59 20.93 -5.67
CA VAL A 95 -10.56 21.79 -6.34
C VAL A 95 -11.54 20.91 -7.12
N ALA A 96 -12.83 21.13 -6.86
CA ALA A 96 -13.88 21.19 -7.89
C ALA A 96 -14.83 20.00 -8.17
N GLU A 97 -15.07 19.01 -7.28
CA GLU A 97 -16.14 18.01 -7.56
C GLU A 97 -17.04 17.61 -6.38
N THR A 98 -17.43 18.54 -5.50
CA THR A 98 -18.56 18.29 -4.57
C THR A 98 -19.34 19.57 -4.21
N ALA A 99 -19.72 20.35 -5.22
CA ALA A 99 -20.57 21.54 -5.02
C ALA A 99 -21.75 21.64 -6.00
N ALA A 100 -22.05 20.59 -6.77
CA ALA A 100 -23.03 20.67 -7.86
C ALA A 100 -24.43 20.08 -7.54
N VAL A 101 -24.69 19.56 -6.32
CA VAL A 101 -26.00 18.95 -5.99
C VAL A 101 -26.85 19.76 -5.00
N THR A 102 -26.35 20.88 -4.47
CA THR A 102 -27.11 21.76 -3.55
C THR A 102 -27.57 23.08 -4.18
N ALA A 103 -27.57 23.20 -5.51
CA ALA A 103 -27.95 24.43 -6.21
C ALA A 103 -29.35 24.41 -6.88
N THR A 104 -30.06 23.27 -6.94
CA THR A 104 -31.30 23.16 -7.75
C THR A 104 -32.61 23.26 -6.93
N THR A 105 -32.57 23.33 -5.61
CA THR A 105 -33.78 23.53 -4.76
C THR A 105 -33.87 24.89 -4.06
N ALA A 106 -32.94 25.82 -4.33
CA ALA A 106 -33.03 27.21 -3.87
C ALA A 106 -33.58 28.19 -4.94
N ALA A 107 -33.56 27.79 -6.22
CA ALA A 107 -34.01 28.65 -7.33
C ALA A 107 -35.51 28.52 -7.67
N ALA A 108 -36.24 27.56 -7.09
CA ALA A 108 -37.66 27.35 -7.37
C ALA A 108 -38.60 28.18 -6.46
N ILE A 109 -38.09 28.86 -5.43
CA ILE A 109 -38.90 29.65 -4.49
C ILE A 109 -38.71 31.18 -4.69
N ALA A 110 -37.70 31.59 -5.46
CA ALA A 110 -37.40 33.01 -5.71
C ALA A 110 -38.10 33.60 -6.96
N VAL A 111 -38.89 32.82 -7.69
CA VAL A 111 -39.64 33.26 -8.90
C VAL A 111 -41.16 33.28 -8.70
N SER A 112 -41.62 33.39 -7.45
CA SER A 112 -43.02 33.70 -7.16
C SER A 112 -43.13 34.71 -6.03
N GLY A 113 -43.11 36.01 -6.37
CA GLY A 113 -43.84 36.99 -5.55
C GLY A 113 -43.23 38.37 -5.28
N SER A 114 -42.38 38.93 -6.14
CA SER A 114 -42.07 40.38 -6.05
C SER A 114 -42.33 41.11 -7.36
N ALA A 115 -43.59 41.52 -7.59
CA ALA A 115 -43.96 42.83 -8.18
C ALA A 115 -45.45 42.88 -8.60
N SER A 116 -46.25 43.65 -7.88
CA SER A 116 -47.22 44.57 -8.48
C SER A 116 -47.56 45.67 -7.46
N ALA A 117 -46.94 46.84 -7.60
CA ALA A 117 -47.31 48.04 -6.88
C ALA A 117 -48.31 48.85 -7.73
N GLY A 118 -49.47 49.16 -7.15
CA GLY A 118 -50.28 50.36 -7.43
C GLY A 118 -51.32 50.28 -8.54
N ASP A 119 -52.60 50.25 -8.17
CA ASP A 119 -53.57 51.28 -8.61
C ASP A 119 -54.76 51.33 -7.64
N GLY A 120 -55.16 52.53 -7.23
CA GLY A 120 -56.17 52.77 -6.21
C GLY A 120 -56.49 54.25 -6.12
N GLY A 121 -57.30 54.72 -7.07
CA GLY A 121 -58.08 55.95 -6.99
C GLY A 121 -59.49 55.68 -6.51
#